data_AF-A0A6P1CMZ5-F1
#
_entry.id   AF-A0A6P1CMZ5-F1
#
_cell.length_a   1.000
_cell.length_b   1.000
_cell.length_c   1.000
_cell.angle_alpha   90.00
_cell.angle_beta   90.00
_cell.angle_gamma   90.00
#
_symmetry.space_group_name_H-M   'P 1'
#
loop_
_entity.id
_entity.type
_entity.pdbx_description
1 polymer ?
#
loop_
_entity_poly.entity_id
_entity_poly.type
_entity_poly.pdbx_seq_one_letter_code
_entity_poly.pdbx_strand_id
1 'polypeptide(L)'
;MAFATVDELEAGWRPLSQAEKDRATVLLDDAAWWLKVWFKEFGDLEALAAADEELAKGLQILSRNMVRRSMTTPVDGAGQVQQSLGPMTSTIAFRNPDGNLFVYEAERDAILTLLGVNTSGAVSMTGPGL
;
A
#
# COMPACT_ATOMS: atom_id res chain seq x y z
N MET A 1 2.18 3.07 15.49
CA MET A 1 3.47 2.39 15.32
C MET A 1 3.63 2.01 13.86
N ALA A 2 4.86 2.02 13.31
CA ALA A 2 5.11 1.54 11.96
C ALA A 2 4.86 0.02 11.85
N PHE A 3 4.34 -0.45 10.71
CA PHE A 3 4.11 -1.88 10.45
C PHE A 3 5.33 -2.62 9.89
N ALA A 4 6.41 -1.89 9.55
CA ALA A 4 7.66 -2.44 9.05
C ALA A 4 8.84 -1.61 9.57
N THR A 5 10.01 -2.24 9.64
CA THR A 5 11.27 -1.58 10.02
C THR A 5 12.13 -1.23 8.81
N VAL A 6 13.12 -0.36 9.00
CA VAL A 6 14.10 -0.01 7.96
C VAL A 6 14.93 -1.23 7.55
N ASP A 7 15.29 -2.09 8.50
CA ASP A 7 16.06 -3.32 8.21
C ASP A 7 15.25 -4.28 7.32
N GLU A 8 13.94 -4.40 7.55
CA GLU A 8 13.03 -5.21 6.73
C GLU A 8 12.79 -4.62 5.33
N LEU A 9 12.91 -3.30 5.21
CA LEU A 9 12.89 -2.60 3.93
C LEU A 9 14.19 -2.84 3.16
N GLU A 10 15.35 -2.76 3.81
CA GLU A 10 16.65 -3.03 3.20
C GLU A 10 16.75 -4.48 2.72
N ALA A 11 16.34 -5.43 3.55
CA ALA A 11 16.35 -6.86 3.23
C ALA A 11 15.51 -7.20 1.99
N GLY A 12 14.42 -6.46 1.74
CA GLY A 12 13.52 -6.66 0.61
C GLY A 12 13.81 -5.80 -0.62
N TRP A 13 14.83 -4.93 -0.58
CA TRP A 13 15.07 -3.97 -1.66
C TRP A 13 16.56 -3.80 -2.01
N ARG A 14 17.27 -2.96 -1.25
CA ARG A 14 18.69 -2.68 -1.39
C ARG A 14 19.22 -2.06 -0.09
N PRO A 15 20.53 -2.12 0.17
CA PRO A 15 21.14 -1.33 1.25
C PRO A 15 20.88 0.16 1.05
N LEU A 16 20.54 0.85 2.14
CA LEU A 16 20.25 2.28 2.18
C LEU A 16 21.40 3.02 2.89
N SER A 17 21.75 4.20 2.36
CA SER A 17 22.64 5.13 3.05
C SER A 17 21.98 5.68 4.32
N GLN A 18 22.76 6.23 5.26
CA GLN A 18 22.21 6.76 6.51
C GLN A 18 21.11 7.81 6.27
N ALA A 19 21.31 8.72 5.31
CA ALA A 19 20.31 9.72 4.96
C ALA A 19 19.02 9.10 4.39
N GLU A 20 19.15 8.01 3.62
CA GLU A 20 18.00 7.24 3.15
C GLU A 20 17.28 6.50 4.28
N LYS A 21 18.01 5.99 5.29
CA LYS A 21 17.43 5.35 6.48
C LYS A 21 16.63 6.33 7.33
N ASP A 22 17.16 7.54 7.54
CA ASP A 22 16.46 8.59 8.28
C ASP A 22 15.17 8.98 7.56
N ARG A 23 15.22 9.14 6.23
CA ARG A 23 14.04 9.40 5.40
C ARG A 23 13.06 8.22 5.40
N ALA A 24 13.55 6.98 5.32
CA ALA A 24 12.72 5.78 5.34
C ALA A 24 11.96 5.64 6.66
N THR A 25 12.60 5.96 7.80
CA THR A 25 11.96 5.94 9.12
C THR A 25 10.73 6.84 9.15
N VAL A 26 10.87 8.10 8.73
CA VAL A 26 9.75 9.05 8.67
C VAL A 26 8.65 8.55 7.73
N LEU A 27 9.02 8.07 6.54
CA LEU A 27 8.05 7.57 5.57
C LEU A 27 7.31 6.31 6.04
N LEU A 28 7.95 5.45 6.84
CA LEU A 28 7.32 4.27 7.43
C LEU A 28 6.28 4.65 8.48
N ASP A 29 6.56 5.67 9.31
CA ASP A 29 5.61 6.21 10.27
C ASP A 29 4.41 6.87 9.56
N ASP A 30 4.66 7.67 8.53
CA ASP A 30 3.63 8.29 7.71
C ASP A 30 2.78 7.23 7.00
N ALA A 31 3.41 6.20 6.43
CA ALA A 31 2.70 5.09 5.77
C ALA A 31 1.78 4.36 6.75
N ALA A 32 2.22 4.09 7.97
CA ALA A 32 1.39 3.48 8.99
C ALA A 32 0.20 4.37 9.39
N TRP A 33 0.41 5.69 9.50
CA TRP A 33 -0.69 6.62 9.73
C TRP A 33 -1.73 6.57 8.59
N TRP A 34 -1.28 6.59 7.33
CA TRP A 34 -2.16 6.50 6.16
C TRP A 34 -2.94 5.19 6.10
N LEU A 35 -2.28 4.06 6.37
CA LEU A 35 -2.94 2.75 6.42
C LEU A 35 -4.05 2.74 7.49
N LYS A 36 -3.78 3.29 8.68
CA LYS A 36 -4.80 3.43 9.73
C LYS A 36 -5.96 4.30 9.29
N VAL A 37 -5.70 5.40 8.58
CA VAL A 37 -6.75 6.30 8.08
C VAL A 37 -7.59 5.63 7.00
N TRP A 38 -6.96 4.95 6.04
CA TRP A 38 -7.67 4.30 4.92
C TRP A 38 -8.48 3.09 5.35
N PHE A 39 -8.05 2.35 6.38
CA PHE A 39 -8.74 1.16 6.87
C PHE A 39 -9.48 1.39 8.19
N LYS A 40 -9.63 2.65 8.63
CA LYS A 40 -10.27 3.03 9.90
C LYS A 40 -11.68 2.46 10.06
N GLU A 41 -12.41 2.32 8.95
CA GLU A 41 -13.79 1.80 8.95
C GLU A 41 -13.89 0.33 9.40
N PHE A 42 -12.79 -0.43 9.28
CA PHE A 42 -12.74 -1.85 9.65
C PHE A 42 -12.31 -2.10 11.10
N GLY A 43 -11.93 -1.05 11.83
CA GLY A 43 -11.56 -1.11 13.24
C GLY A 43 -10.15 -0.62 13.52
N ASP A 44 -9.64 -0.99 14.70
CA ASP A 44 -8.26 -0.70 15.08
C ASP A 44 -7.31 -1.67 14.38
N LEU A 45 -6.66 -1.17 13.32
CA LEU A 45 -5.78 -1.93 12.47
C LEU A 45 -4.59 -2.54 13.24
N GLU A 46 -4.11 -1.92 14.32
CA GLU A 46 -3.03 -2.47 15.15
C GLU A 46 -3.52 -3.67 15.97
N ALA A 47 -4.72 -3.57 16.54
CA ALA A 47 -5.32 -4.68 17.28
C ALA A 47 -5.66 -5.86 16.36
N LEU A 48 -6.15 -5.57 15.15
CA LEU A 48 -6.44 -6.59 14.14
C LEU A 48 -5.17 -7.29 13.66
N ALA A 49 -4.11 -6.54 13.37
CA ALA A 49 -2.81 -7.12 13.01
C ALA A 49 -2.21 -7.96 14.15
N ALA A 50 -2.42 -7.58 15.42
CA ALA A 50 -1.97 -8.39 16.54
C ALA A 50 -2.73 -9.71 16.69
N ALA A 51 -3.96 -9.79 16.18
CA ALA A 51 -4.81 -10.99 16.22
C ALA A 51 -4.64 -11.91 15.00
N ASP A 52 -4.13 -11.38 13.89
CA ASP A 52 -3.99 -12.09 12.61
C ASP A 52 -2.58 -11.86 12.01
N GLU A 53 -1.76 -12.92 12.03
CA GLU A 53 -0.39 -12.89 11.51
C GLU A 53 -0.33 -12.63 9.99
N GLU A 54 -1.33 -13.08 9.22
CA GLU A 54 -1.38 -12.88 7.78
C GLU A 54 -1.69 -11.42 7.45
N LEU A 55 -2.62 -10.81 8.19
CA LEU A 55 -2.89 -9.38 8.12
C LEU A 55 -1.65 -8.56 8.52
N ALA A 56 -0.98 -8.90 9.61
CA ALA A 56 0.25 -8.22 10.03
C ALA A 56 1.31 -8.25 8.94
N LYS A 57 1.53 -9.42 8.32
CA LYS A 57 2.47 -9.59 7.21
C LYS A 57 2.04 -8.81 5.97
N GLY A 58 0.75 -8.80 5.65
CA GLY A 58 0.20 -8.02 4.55
C GLY A 58 0.47 -6.52 4.71
N LEU A 59 0.19 -5.98 5.90
CA LEU A 59 0.45 -4.58 6.23
C LEU A 59 1.94 -4.23 6.20
N GLN A 60 2.80 -5.14 6.67
CA GLN A 60 4.25 -4.98 6.58
C GLN A 60 4.74 -4.91 5.13
N ILE A 61 4.27 -5.81 4.26
CA ILE A 61 4.62 -5.81 2.82
C ILE A 61 4.12 -4.51 2.18
N LEU A 62 2.87 -4.11 2.46
CA LEU A 62 2.27 -2.92 1.89
C LEU A 62 3.01 -1.64 2.30
N SER A 63 3.32 -1.50 3.59
CA SER A 63 4.08 -0.37 4.12
C SER A 63 5.44 -0.24 3.41
N ARG A 64 6.18 -1.35 3.25
CA ARG A 64 7.47 -1.35 2.53
C ARG A 64 7.32 -0.96 1.06
N ASN A 65 6.29 -1.47 0.37
CA ASN A 65 6.03 -1.12 -1.02
C ASN A 65 5.72 0.38 -1.19
N MET A 66 4.91 0.95 -0.29
CA MET A 66 4.61 2.39 -0.27
C MET A 66 5.88 3.23 -0.13
N VAL A 67 6.72 2.91 0.85
CA VAL A 67 7.95 3.66 1.12
C VAL A 67 8.96 3.48 -0.03
N ARG A 68 9.13 2.26 -0.53
CA ARG A 68 9.99 1.99 -1.70
C ARG A 68 9.59 2.84 -2.90
N ARG A 69 8.28 2.91 -3.20
CA ARG A 69 7.76 3.74 -4.30
C ARG A 69 8.04 5.22 -4.04
N SER A 70 7.73 5.73 -2.85
CA SER A 70 8.00 7.12 -2.45
C SER A 70 9.48 7.51 -2.58
N MET A 71 10.39 6.60 -2.23
CA MET A 71 11.84 6.84 -2.32
C MET A 71 12.39 6.70 -3.75
N THR A 72 11.69 6.00 -4.64
CA THR A 72 12.13 5.76 -6.04
C THR A 72 11.52 6.78 -7.01
N THR A 73 10.35 7.32 -6.71
CA THR A 73 9.71 8.34 -7.53
C THR A 73 10.49 9.66 -7.41
N PRO A 74 11.00 10.23 -8.50
CA PRO A 74 11.60 11.56 -8.48
C PRO A 74 10.54 12.58 -8.05
N VAL A 75 10.86 13.33 -7.00
CA VAL A 75 9.96 14.30 -6.38
C VAL A 75 9.78 15.48 -7.33
N ASP A 76 8.79 15.39 -8.22
CA ASP A 76 8.27 16.54 -8.96
C ASP A 76 6.76 16.34 -9.19
N GLY A 77 5.96 16.86 -8.25
CA GLY A 77 4.62 17.40 -8.49
C GLY A 77 3.56 16.53 -9.20
N ALA A 78 3.74 15.22 -9.33
CA ALA A 78 2.83 14.37 -10.08
C ALA A 78 1.65 13.92 -9.20
N GLY A 79 0.69 14.80 -8.98
CA GLY A 79 -0.63 14.47 -8.43
C GLY A 79 -1.46 13.52 -9.32
N GLN A 80 -0.94 13.08 -10.46
CA GLN A 80 -1.41 11.99 -11.32
C GLN A 80 -0.22 11.47 -12.16
N VAL A 81 0.06 10.16 -12.11
CA VAL A 81 0.95 9.47 -13.04
C VAL A 81 0.04 8.69 -13.98
N GLN A 82 -0.16 9.25 -15.17
CA GLN A 82 -0.93 8.61 -16.22
C GLN A 82 0.02 7.75 -17.05
N GLN A 83 0.14 6.46 -16.72
CA GLN A 83 0.90 5.50 -17.54
C GLN A 83 0.00 4.94 -18.64
N SER A 84 0.08 5.52 -19.83
CA SER A 84 -0.57 4.98 -21.03
C SER A 84 0.26 3.82 -21.61
N LEU A 85 0.00 2.59 -21.15
CA LEU A 85 0.44 1.37 -21.84
C LEU A 85 -0.70 0.82 -22.71
N GLY A 86 -0.81 1.31 -23.96
CA GLY A 86 -1.78 0.79 -24.94
C GLY A 86 -3.25 1.13 -24.63
N PRO A 87 -4.23 0.38 -25.17
CA PRO A 87 -5.67 0.73 -25.08
C PRO A 87 -6.27 0.65 -23.67
N MET A 88 -5.49 0.26 -22.65
CA MET A 88 -5.90 0.28 -21.25
C MET A 88 -5.23 1.46 -20.54
N THR A 89 -6.03 2.48 -20.22
CA THR A 89 -5.60 3.60 -19.39
C THR A 89 -5.83 3.25 -17.91
N SER A 90 -4.78 3.00 -17.13
CA SER A 90 -4.89 2.91 -15.67
C SER A 90 -4.63 4.28 -15.06
N THR A 91 -5.64 4.86 -14.43
CA THR A 91 -5.50 6.13 -13.70
C THR A 91 -5.24 5.81 -12.23
N ILE A 92 -4.02 6.08 -11.76
CA ILE A 92 -3.67 5.94 -10.34
C ILE A 92 -4.06 7.24 -9.64
N ALA A 93 -5.14 7.21 -8.86
CA ALA A 93 -5.55 8.35 -8.03
C ALA A 93 -4.75 8.34 -6.72
N PHE A 94 -3.87 9.33 -6.54
CA PHE A 94 -3.16 9.52 -5.28
C PHE A 94 -4.11 10.07 -4.22
N ARG A 95 -4.15 9.45 -3.03
CA ARG A 95 -5.00 9.87 -1.90
C ARG A 95 -4.26 10.63 -0.80
N ASN A 96 -3.01 11.05 -1.02
CA ASN A 96 -2.21 11.78 -0.04
C ASN A 96 -1.84 13.19 -0.58
N PRO A 97 -2.04 14.28 0.20
CA PRO A 97 -1.57 15.65 -0.12
C PRO A 97 -0.07 15.76 -0.47
N ASP A 98 0.80 14.86 -0.01
CA ASP A 98 2.22 14.81 -0.40
C ASP A 98 2.49 14.04 -1.71
N GLY A 99 1.48 13.40 -2.30
CA GLY A 99 1.54 12.70 -3.60
C GLY A 99 2.41 11.43 -3.65
N ASN A 100 3.27 11.19 -2.66
CA ASN A 100 4.31 10.17 -2.74
C ASN A 100 3.94 8.80 -2.13
N LEU A 101 2.95 8.76 -1.23
CA LEU A 101 2.47 7.51 -0.60
C LEU A 101 1.09 7.14 -1.12
N PHE A 102 1.03 6.00 -1.80
CA PHE A 102 -0.20 5.45 -2.39
C PHE A 102 -0.16 3.92 -2.39
N VAL A 103 -1.35 3.32 -2.45
CA VAL A 103 -1.55 1.87 -2.56
C VAL A 103 -2.22 1.57 -3.90
N TYR A 104 -1.83 0.47 -4.52
CA TYR A 104 -2.53 -0.02 -5.70
C TYR A 104 -3.85 -0.69 -5.32
N GLU A 105 -4.78 -0.76 -6.27
CA GLU A 105 -6.09 -1.39 -6.09
C GLU A 105 -5.94 -2.85 -5.63
N ALA A 106 -5.10 -3.64 -6.31
CA ALA A 106 -4.85 -5.03 -5.92
C ALA A 106 -4.24 -5.18 -4.51
N GLU A 107 -3.41 -4.23 -4.08
CA GLU A 107 -2.83 -4.25 -2.73
C GLU A 107 -3.88 -3.92 -1.67
N ARG A 108 -4.73 -2.91 -1.94
CA ARG A 108 -5.88 -2.59 -1.10
C ARG A 108 -6.82 -3.78 -0.99
N ASP A 109 -7.14 -4.42 -2.12
CA ASP A 109 -8.10 -5.52 -2.15
C ASP A 109 -7.59 -6.76 -1.41
N ALA A 110 -6.28 -7.00 -1.44
CA ALA A 110 -5.65 -8.03 -0.61
C ALA A 110 -5.84 -7.75 0.89
N ILE A 111 -5.59 -6.51 1.35
CA ILE A 111 -5.82 -6.15 2.76
C ILE A 111 -7.30 -6.23 3.12
N LEU A 112 -8.19 -5.77 2.26
CA LEU A 112 -9.63 -5.89 2.48
C LEU A 112 -10.07 -7.36 2.59
N THR A 113 -9.52 -8.24 1.76
CA THR A 113 -9.77 -9.69 1.85
C THR A 113 -9.34 -10.26 3.19
N LEU A 114 -8.14 -9.88 3.68
CA LEU A 114 -7.64 -10.27 5.00
C LEU A 114 -8.48 -9.69 6.15
N LEU A 115 -9.07 -8.52 5.96
CA LEU A 115 -10.04 -7.93 6.89
C LEU A 115 -11.44 -8.59 6.80
N GLY A 116 -11.60 -9.65 6.00
CA GLY A 116 -12.86 -10.36 5.82
C GLY A 116 -13.85 -9.65 4.92
N VAL A 117 -13.45 -8.59 4.22
CA VAL A 117 -14.26 -7.89 3.23
C VAL A 117 -14.20 -8.65 1.92
N ASN A 118 -15.35 -9.07 1.42
CA ASN A 118 -15.42 -9.71 0.12
C ASN A 118 -15.25 -8.65 -0.98
N THR A 119 -14.01 -8.48 -1.46
CA THR A 119 -13.67 -7.60 -2.59
C THR A 119 -13.99 -8.22 -3.94
N SER A 120 -14.55 -9.44 -3.96
CA SER A 120 -15.01 -10.11 -5.17
C SER A 120 -16.22 -9.39 -5.75
N GLY A 121 -15.96 -8.32 -6.51
CA GLY A 121 -16.77 -7.91 -7.64
C GLY A 121 -16.63 -8.85 -8.84
N ALA A 122 -16.24 -10.12 -8.62
CA ALA A 122 -16.35 -11.16 -9.62
C ALA A 122 -17.84 -11.45 -9.81
N VAL A 123 -18.49 -10.65 -10.65
CA VAL A 123 -19.74 -11.05 -11.30
C VAL A 123 -19.40 -12.34 -12.02
N SER A 124 -19.82 -13.46 -11.44
CA SER A 124 -19.90 -14.72 -12.16
C SER A 124 -20.71 -14.41 -13.42
N MET A 125 -20.05 -14.25 -14.56
CA MET A 125 -20.73 -14.22 -15.85
C MET A 125 -21.27 -15.63 -16.04
N THR A 126 -22.44 -15.88 -15.46
CA THR A 126 -23.32 -16.95 -15.85
C THR A 126 -23.67 -16.65 -17.30
N GLY A 127 -22.86 -17.18 -18.22
CA GLY A 127 -23.21 -17.21 -19.63
C GLY A 127 -24.59 -17.87 -19.70
N PRO A 128 -25.62 -17.18 -20.22
CA PRO A 128 -26.91 -17.81 -20.37
C PRO A 128 -26.69 -18.98 -21.34
N GLY A 129 -26.89 -20.19 -20.82
CA GLY A 129 -27.04 -21.35 -21.67
C GLY A 129 -28.19 -21.07 -22.64
N LEU A 130 -27.93 -21.32 -23.92
CA LEU A 130 -28.76 -22.03 -24.89
C LEU A 130 -28.00 -22.12 -26.21
#